data_AF-A0A520F2T6-F1
#
_entry.id   AF-A0A520F2T6-F1
#
_cell.length_a   1.000
_cell.length_b   1.000
_cell.length_c   1.000
_cell.angle_alpha   90.00
_cell.angle_beta   90.00
_cell.angle_gamma   90.00
#
_symmetry.space_group_name_H-M   'P 1'
#
loop_
_entity.id
_entity.type
_entity.pdbx_description
1 polymer ?
#
loop_
_entity_poly.entity_id
_entity_poly.type
_entity_poly.pdbx_seq_one_letter_code
_entity_poly.pdbx_strand_id
1 'polypeptide(L)'
;PMCMDSDLGNAATYLTVDVPQWVRSNLHVSSDPRSWAVGGYSYGGTCALQLATTDPSAYPTFLDISGEDEQRRGTRAESVLAAYGADTPADEDRFDRSTPLNVLSRNSFPDSAGAFVVGADDEEFRPQTERAYRAAAAAGMDVHYSELPGGHSMQVWAPALDQEMDWLGNRLGLLG
;
A
#
# COMPACT_ATOMS: atom_id res chain seq x y z
N PRO A 1 -6.50 5.84 7.36
CA PRO A 1 -6.01 7.13 6.80
C PRO A 1 -5.81 6.96 5.30
N MET A 2 -6.06 8.01 4.51
CA MET A 2 -5.87 7.99 3.06
C MET A 2 -4.46 8.52 2.78
N CYS A 3 -3.56 7.71 2.23
CA CYS A 3 -2.17 8.09 1.95
C CYS A 3 -2.07 8.71 0.56
N MET A 4 -2.81 9.80 0.38
CA MET A 4 -2.93 10.57 -0.84
C MET A 4 -2.87 12.06 -0.50
N ASP A 5 -2.53 12.88 -1.50
CA ASP A 5 -2.58 14.33 -1.34
C ASP A 5 -4.02 14.83 -1.52
N SER A 6 -4.49 15.60 -0.55
CA SER A 6 -5.88 16.06 -0.45
C SER A 6 -5.95 17.39 0.31
N ASP A 7 -7.15 17.91 0.51
CA ASP A 7 -7.35 19.16 1.26
C ASP A 7 -7.11 18.95 2.78
N LEU A 8 -6.97 17.70 3.23
CA LEU A 8 -6.52 17.34 4.59
C LEU A 8 -5.00 17.44 4.76
N GLY A 9 -4.24 17.51 3.67
CA GLY A 9 -2.79 17.55 3.66
C GLY A 9 -2.17 16.65 2.59
N ASN A 10 -0.85 16.76 2.47
CA ASN A 10 -0.07 16.11 1.41
C ASN A 10 0.59 14.81 1.92
N ALA A 11 -0.23 13.82 2.29
CA ALA A 11 0.26 12.59 2.92
C ALA A 11 1.14 11.75 1.98
N ALA A 12 0.81 11.69 0.68
CA ALA A 12 1.63 10.96 -0.28
C ALA A 12 2.97 11.67 -0.47
N THR A 13 2.96 12.99 -0.72
CA THR A 13 4.20 13.78 -0.84
C THR A 13 5.08 13.62 0.41
N TYR A 14 4.49 13.71 1.60
CA TYR A 14 5.25 13.57 2.84
C TYR A 14 5.93 12.20 2.96
N LEU A 15 5.21 11.13 2.60
CA LEU A 15 5.70 9.76 2.74
C LEU A 15 6.63 9.33 1.61
N THR A 16 6.52 9.85 0.38
CA THR A 16 7.35 9.44 -0.76
C THR A 16 8.48 10.40 -1.10
N VAL A 17 8.38 11.66 -0.65
CA VAL A 17 9.39 12.70 -0.89
C VAL A 17 10.07 13.12 0.40
N ASP A 18 9.33 13.71 1.34
CA ASP A 18 9.92 14.39 2.50
C ASP A 18 10.62 13.41 3.44
N VAL A 19 9.96 12.30 3.80
CA VAL A 19 10.52 11.27 4.67
C VAL A 19 11.74 10.59 4.02
N PRO A 20 11.67 10.06 2.77
CA PRO A 20 12.84 9.47 2.13
C PRO A 20 14.00 10.46 1.94
N GLN A 21 13.71 11.72 1.62
CA GLN A 21 14.76 12.75 1.53
C GLN A 21 15.42 13.00 2.89
N TRP A 22 14.62 13.14 3.96
CA TRP A 22 15.17 13.34 5.30
C TRP A 22 16.01 12.13 5.73
N VAL A 23 15.51 10.91 5.55
CA VAL A 23 16.23 9.69 5.93
C VAL A 23 17.56 9.57 5.17
N ARG A 24 17.58 9.80 3.84
CA ARG A 24 18.82 9.82 3.05
C ARG A 24 19.82 10.91 3.47
N SER A 25 19.32 12.04 3.95
CA SER A 25 20.16 13.18 4.35
C SER A 25 20.73 13.04 5.76
N ASN A 26 20.11 12.23 6.62
CA ASN A 26 20.43 12.18 8.05
C ASN A 26 20.93 10.81 8.51
N LEU A 27 20.66 9.73 7.77
CA LEU A 27 21.03 8.36 8.11
C LEU A 27 21.89 7.73 7.01
N HIS A 28 22.73 6.76 7.39
CA HIS A 28 23.52 5.98 6.44
C HIS A 28 22.67 4.87 5.82
N VAL A 29 21.83 5.24 4.86
CA VAL A 29 20.94 4.33 4.13
C VAL A 29 21.28 4.31 2.65
N SER A 30 20.85 3.26 1.94
CA SER A 30 20.94 3.23 0.48
C SER A 30 20.11 4.35 -0.14
N SER A 31 20.59 4.96 -1.22
CA SER A 31 19.80 5.89 -2.04
C SER A 31 19.04 5.20 -3.18
N ASP A 32 19.29 3.90 -3.40
CA ASP A 32 18.61 3.09 -4.41
C ASP A 32 17.22 2.71 -3.90
N PRO A 33 16.13 3.13 -4.57
CA PRO A 33 14.76 2.78 -4.18
C PRO A 33 14.50 1.26 -4.12
N ARG A 34 15.27 0.44 -4.86
CA ARG A 34 15.16 -1.02 -4.79
C ARG A 34 15.59 -1.59 -3.44
N SER A 35 16.30 -0.81 -2.62
CA SER A 35 16.64 -1.13 -1.23
C SER A 35 15.63 -0.58 -0.22
N TRP A 36 14.48 -0.09 -0.66
CA TRP A 36 13.42 0.46 0.20
C TRP A 36 12.12 -0.31 0.00
N ALA A 37 11.37 -0.43 1.10
CA ALA A 37 10.00 -0.93 1.08
C ALA A 37 9.11 -0.05 1.96
N VAL A 38 7.82 -0.03 1.65
CA VAL A 38 6.77 0.56 2.50
C VAL A 38 5.80 -0.53 2.91
N GLY A 39 5.42 -0.58 4.18
CA GLY A 39 4.57 -1.64 4.69
C GLY A 39 3.69 -1.20 5.84
N GLY A 40 2.54 -1.85 5.97
CA GLY A 40 1.62 -1.59 7.07
C GLY A 40 0.49 -2.61 7.12
N TYR A 41 -0.35 -2.47 8.15
CA TYR A 41 -1.53 -3.30 8.33
C TYR A 41 -2.82 -2.47 8.36
N SER A 42 -3.96 -3.08 7.99
CA SER A 42 -5.27 -2.42 7.90
C SER A 42 -5.17 -1.20 6.96
N TYR A 43 -5.57 0.00 7.41
CA TYR A 43 -5.33 1.24 6.69
C TYR A 43 -3.87 1.44 6.26
N GLY A 44 -2.90 0.96 7.06
CA GLY A 44 -1.49 1.01 6.71
C GLY A 44 -1.14 0.10 5.53
N GLY A 45 -1.82 -1.03 5.37
CA GLY A 45 -1.65 -1.93 4.22
C GLY A 45 -2.19 -1.29 2.94
N THR A 46 -3.42 -0.74 3.01
CA THR A 46 -4.00 0.07 1.92
C THR A 46 -3.10 1.24 1.54
N CYS A 47 -2.50 1.91 2.53
CA CYS A 47 -1.53 2.99 2.32
C CYS A 47 -0.26 2.51 1.62
N ALA A 48 0.31 1.38 2.04
CA ALA A 48 1.51 0.82 1.41
C ALA A 48 1.28 0.58 -0.09
N LEU A 49 0.13 -0.01 -0.45
CA LEU A 49 -0.24 -0.22 -1.86
C LEU A 49 -0.49 1.10 -2.61
N GLN A 50 -1.18 2.07 -1.99
CA GLN A 50 -1.37 3.41 -2.60
C GLN A 50 -0.03 4.06 -2.95
N LEU A 51 0.93 4.07 -2.02
CA LEU A 51 2.22 4.70 -2.23
C LEU A 51 3.05 3.96 -3.28
N ALA A 52 3.05 2.61 -3.25
CA ALA A 52 3.79 1.81 -4.23
C ALA A 52 3.21 1.90 -5.65
N THR A 53 1.91 2.17 -5.80
CA THR A 53 1.26 2.30 -7.11
C THR A 53 1.29 3.73 -7.65
N THR A 54 1.22 4.73 -6.77
CA THR A 54 1.27 6.15 -7.17
C THR A 54 2.70 6.71 -7.27
N ASP A 55 3.65 6.15 -6.53
CA ASP A 55 5.07 6.50 -6.58
C ASP A 55 5.99 5.26 -6.48
N PRO A 56 5.97 4.39 -7.51
CA PRO A 56 6.86 3.22 -7.56
C PRO A 56 8.35 3.60 -7.61
N SER A 57 8.68 4.87 -7.89
CA SER A 57 10.04 5.37 -7.90
C SER A 57 10.62 5.58 -6.50
N ALA A 58 9.75 5.83 -5.50
CA ALA A 58 10.13 5.89 -4.10
C ALA A 58 10.08 4.49 -3.46
N TYR A 59 9.03 3.72 -3.75
CA TYR A 59 8.78 2.40 -3.15
C TYR A 59 8.38 1.36 -4.21
N PRO A 60 9.35 0.72 -4.87
CA PRO A 60 9.06 -0.40 -5.78
C PRO A 60 8.69 -1.68 -5.02
N THR A 61 8.92 -1.76 -3.71
CA THR A 61 8.58 -2.93 -2.87
C THR A 61 7.58 -2.54 -1.79
N PHE A 62 6.54 -3.35 -1.57
CA PHE A 62 5.55 -3.08 -0.51
C PHE A 62 5.10 -4.31 0.29
N LEU A 63 4.49 -4.07 1.45
CA LEU A 63 3.85 -5.08 2.29
C LEU A 63 2.45 -4.60 2.71
N ASP A 64 1.42 -5.26 2.20
CA ASP A 64 0.02 -5.01 2.51
C ASP A 64 -0.53 -6.13 3.41
N ILE A 65 -0.75 -5.81 4.69
CA ILE A 65 -1.34 -6.75 5.65
C ILE A 65 -2.79 -6.33 5.95
N SER A 66 -3.77 -7.12 5.55
CA SER A 66 -5.20 -6.85 5.78
C SER A 66 -5.67 -5.49 5.24
N GLY A 67 -5.08 -4.99 4.15
CA GLY A 67 -5.52 -3.78 3.49
C GLY A 67 -6.79 -3.96 2.66
N GLU A 68 -7.30 -2.81 2.22
CA GLU A 68 -8.51 -2.66 1.43
C GLU A 68 -8.19 -2.52 -0.06
N ASP A 69 -9.19 -2.72 -0.90
CA ASP A 69 -9.08 -2.49 -2.35
C ASP A 69 -9.18 -1.00 -2.73
N GLU A 70 -9.55 -0.16 -1.78
CA GLU A 70 -9.66 1.29 -1.92
C GLU A 70 -9.41 1.95 -0.56
N GLN A 71 -8.82 3.15 -0.57
CA GLN A 71 -8.75 3.99 0.61
C GLN A 71 -10.14 4.41 1.06
N ARG A 72 -10.55 4.04 2.27
CA ARG A 72 -11.84 4.43 2.84
C ARG A 72 -11.73 5.13 4.18
N ARG A 73 -12.76 5.90 4.48
CA ARG A 73 -13.10 6.43 5.79
C ARG A 73 -14.62 6.42 5.89
N GLY A 74 -15.19 5.26 6.22
CA GLY A 74 -16.62 5.02 6.11
C GLY A 74 -16.99 4.65 4.67
N THR A 75 -18.06 5.24 4.15
CA THR A 75 -18.46 5.08 2.75
C THR A 75 -17.50 5.79 1.80
N ARG A 76 -17.57 5.44 0.51
CA ARG A 76 -16.82 6.13 -0.54
C ARG A 76 -17.14 7.64 -0.58
N ALA A 77 -18.42 8.00 -0.57
CA ALA A 77 -18.88 9.39 -0.55
C ALA A 77 -18.33 10.16 0.67
N GLU A 78 -18.34 9.56 1.86
CA GLU A 78 -17.73 10.16 3.05
C GLU A 78 -16.22 10.33 2.92
N SER A 79 -15.55 9.42 2.21
CA SER A 79 -14.11 9.48 1.96
C SER A 79 -13.75 10.62 1.01
N VAL A 80 -14.49 10.77 -0.10
CA VAL A 80 -14.33 11.87 -1.06
C VAL A 80 -14.65 13.21 -0.41
N LEU A 81 -15.79 13.30 0.29
CA LEU A 81 -16.17 14.49 1.05
C LEU A 81 -15.11 14.87 2.09
N ALA A 82 -14.57 13.89 2.83
CA ALA A 82 -13.51 14.15 3.80
C ALA A 82 -12.22 14.64 3.13
N ALA A 83 -11.88 14.10 1.96
CA ALA A 83 -10.66 14.44 1.23
C ALA A 83 -10.70 15.85 0.61
N TYR A 84 -11.85 16.26 0.07
CA TYR A 84 -11.93 17.44 -0.81
C TYR A 84 -13.02 18.45 -0.42
N GLY A 85 -13.70 18.23 0.71
CA GLY A 85 -14.75 19.11 1.22
C GLY A 85 -16.07 19.07 0.45
N ALA A 86 -16.13 18.33 -0.66
CA ALA A 86 -17.32 18.04 -1.45
C ALA A 86 -17.21 16.66 -2.11
N ASP A 87 -18.34 16.12 -2.56
CA ASP A 87 -18.44 14.87 -3.32
C ASP A 87 -18.98 15.19 -4.72
N THR A 88 -18.14 15.86 -5.52
CA THR A 88 -18.46 16.19 -6.92
C THR A 88 -17.81 15.20 -7.87
N PRO A 89 -18.27 15.05 -9.13
CA PRO A 89 -17.60 14.19 -10.10
C PRO A 89 -16.11 14.52 -10.30
N ALA A 90 -15.72 15.80 -10.15
CA ALA A 90 -14.32 16.20 -10.23
C ALA A 90 -13.50 15.73 -9.02
N ASP A 91 -14.12 15.63 -7.85
CA ASP A 91 -13.49 15.14 -6.62
C ASP A 91 -13.39 13.61 -6.62
N GLU A 92 -14.41 12.91 -7.12
CA GLU A 92 -14.33 11.47 -7.39
C GLU A 92 -13.21 11.15 -8.38
N ASP A 93 -13.09 11.92 -9.48
CA ASP A 93 -12.00 11.77 -10.45
C ASP A 93 -10.62 12.02 -9.84
N ARG A 94 -10.50 12.92 -8.84
CA ARG A 94 -9.24 13.13 -8.10
C ARG A 94 -8.95 11.94 -7.19
N PHE A 95 -9.96 11.45 -6.47
CA PHE A 95 -9.88 10.29 -5.58
C PHE A 95 -9.43 9.04 -6.34
N ASP A 96 -9.98 8.82 -7.53
CA ASP A 96 -9.71 7.67 -8.38
C ASP A 96 -8.30 7.65 -8.99
N ARG A 97 -7.58 8.77 -8.95
CA ARG A 97 -6.17 8.81 -9.35
C ARG A 97 -5.25 8.23 -8.29
N SER A 98 -5.70 8.15 -7.04
CA SER A 98 -5.00 7.51 -5.92
C SER A 98 -5.59 6.16 -5.51
N THR A 99 -6.77 5.78 -5.98
CA THR A 99 -7.35 4.45 -5.70
C THR A 99 -6.53 3.32 -6.32
N PRO A 100 -5.98 2.37 -5.53
CA PRO A 100 -5.07 1.33 -6.02
C PRO A 100 -5.61 0.55 -7.21
N LEU A 101 -6.83 0.03 -7.16
CA LEU A 101 -7.40 -0.74 -8.29
C LEU A 101 -7.52 0.10 -9.58
N ASN A 102 -7.81 1.39 -9.46
CA ASN A 102 -7.90 2.29 -10.60
C ASN A 102 -6.52 2.63 -11.16
N VAL A 103 -5.51 2.74 -10.32
CA VAL A 103 -4.12 2.92 -10.76
C VAL A 103 -3.60 1.66 -11.45
N LEU A 104 -3.81 0.48 -10.83
CA LEU A 104 -3.38 -0.82 -11.34
C LEU A 104 -4.03 -1.18 -12.68
N SER A 105 -5.31 -0.86 -12.88
CA SER A 105 -6.02 -1.15 -14.14
C SER A 105 -5.57 -0.32 -15.35
N ARG A 106 -4.84 0.79 -15.12
CA ARG A 106 -4.41 1.73 -16.16
C ARG A 106 -2.90 1.72 -16.42
N ASN A 107 -2.13 0.99 -15.61
CA ASN A 107 -0.67 1.03 -15.62
C ASN A 107 -0.06 -0.38 -15.51
N SER A 108 1.26 -0.48 -15.74
CA SER A 108 2.04 -1.70 -15.56
C SER A 108 3.21 -1.46 -14.63
N PHE A 109 3.55 -2.44 -13.79
CA PHE A 109 4.55 -2.33 -12.74
C PHE A 109 5.54 -3.51 -12.74
N PRO A 110 6.24 -3.77 -13.86
CA PRO A 110 7.10 -4.96 -14.01
C PRO A 110 8.31 -4.98 -13.07
N ASP A 111 8.71 -3.83 -12.54
CA ASP A 111 9.85 -3.70 -11.62
C ASP A 111 9.43 -3.65 -10.15
N SER A 112 8.12 -3.70 -9.88
CA SER A 112 7.55 -3.65 -8.53
C SER A 112 7.29 -5.04 -7.97
N ALA A 113 7.36 -5.17 -6.65
CA ALA A 113 7.10 -6.41 -5.94
C ALA A 113 6.33 -6.16 -4.64
N GLY A 114 5.60 -7.15 -4.14
CA GLY A 114 4.80 -6.97 -2.93
C GLY A 114 4.29 -8.25 -2.29
N ALA A 115 4.04 -8.18 -0.99
CA ALA A 115 3.37 -9.24 -0.25
C ALA A 115 1.98 -8.77 0.19
N PHE A 116 0.98 -9.63 0.00
CA PHE A 116 -0.38 -9.46 0.53
C PHE A 116 -0.64 -10.54 1.58
N VAL A 117 -0.97 -10.13 2.81
CA VAL A 117 -1.25 -11.09 3.90
C VAL A 117 -2.56 -10.72 4.56
N VAL A 118 -3.44 -11.68 4.86
CA VAL A 118 -4.72 -11.40 5.53
C VAL A 118 -5.15 -12.53 6.46
N GLY A 119 -6.09 -12.24 7.35
CA GLY A 119 -6.67 -13.24 8.24
C GLY A 119 -7.62 -14.17 7.49
N ALA A 120 -7.45 -15.48 7.64
CA ALA A 120 -8.31 -16.51 7.07
C ALA A 120 -9.75 -16.42 7.59
N ASP A 121 -9.99 -15.80 8.75
CA ASP A 121 -11.32 -15.60 9.34
C ASP A 121 -11.86 -14.16 9.11
N ASP A 122 -11.11 -13.31 8.41
CA ASP A 122 -11.49 -11.92 8.14
C ASP A 122 -12.46 -11.83 6.95
N GLU A 123 -13.76 -11.96 7.21
CA GLU A 123 -14.78 -11.95 6.15
C GLU A 123 -14.92 -10.59 5.43
N GLU A 124 -14.47 -9.51 6.05
CA GLU A 124 -14.57 -8.15 5.49
C GLU A 124 -13.36 -7.81 4.61
N PHE A 125 -12.14 -7.96 5.12
CA PHE A 125 -10.93 -7.49 4.43
C PHE A 125 -10.29 -8.57 3.55
N ARG A 126 -10.39 -9.87 3.88
CA ARG A 126 -9.86 -10.96 3.03
C ARG A 126 -10.27 -10.84 1.56
N PRO A 127 -11.57 -10.71 1.21
CA PRO A 127 -11.94 -10.58 -0.20
C PRO A 127 -11.45 -9.27 -0.84
N GLN A 128 -11.15 -8.23 -0.06
CA GLN A 128 -10.61 -6.95 -0.55
C GLN A 128 -9.12 -7.06 -0.85
N THR A 129 -8.35 -7.57 0.12
CA THR A 129 -6.92 -7.86 -0.05
C THR A 129 -6.68 -8.80 -1.23
N GLU A 130 -7.53 -9.83 -1.40
CA GLU A 130 -7.45 -10.73 -2.55
C GLU A 130 -7.70 -10.01 -3.89
N ARG A 131 -8.65 -9.06 -3.95
CA ARG A 131 -8.87 -8.25 -5.16
C ARG A 131 -7.68 -7.36 -5.48
N ALA A 132 -7.10 -6.73 -4.45
CA ALA A 132 -5.90 -5.90 -4.59
C ALA A 132 -4.72 -6.73 -5.10
N TYR A 133 -4.47 -7.91 -4.51
CA TYR A 133 -3.46 -8.86 -4.98
C TYR A 133 -3.65 -9.25 -6.45
N ARG A 134 -4.86 -9.65 -6.84
CA ARG A 134 -5.14 -10.07 -8.23
C ARG A 134 -4.92 -8.92 -9.22
N ALA A 135 -5.30 -7.69 -8.85
CA ALA A 135 -5.06 -6.52 -9.70
C ALA A 135 -3.56 -6.18 -9.80
N ALA A 136 -2.81 -6.30 -8.71
CA ALA A 136 -1.36 -6.09 -8.70
C ALA A 136 -0.64 -7.10 -9.61
N ALA A 137 -1.00 -8.38 -9.48
CA ALA A 137 -0.49 -9.44 -10.36
C ALA A 137 -0.86 -9.18 -11.84
N ALA A 138 -2.10 -8.75 -12.11
CA ALA A 138 -2.54 -8.43 -13.47
C ALA A 138 -1.80 -7.22 -14.07
N ALA A 139 -1.35 -6.27 -13.23
CA ALA A 139 -0.53 -5.13 -13.64
C ALA A 139 0.96 -5.50 -13.82
N GLY A 140 1.34 -6.76 -13.60
CA GLY A 140 2.69 -7.28 -13.84
C GLY A 140 3.65 -7.17 -12.66
N MET A 141 3.16 -6.90 -11.45
CA MET A 141 3.99 -6.92 -10.24
C MET A 141 4.41 -8.35 -9.86
N ASP A 142 5.61 -8.51 -9.29
CA ASP A 142 6.05 -9.74 -8.63
C ASP A 142 5.45 -9.82 -7.22
N VAL A 143 4.25 -10.40 -7.10
CA VAL A 143 3.47 -10.42 -5.87
C VAL A 143 3.08 -11.81 -5.42
N HIS A 144 2.98 -12.00 -4.10
CA HIS A 144 2.42 -13.20 -3.49
C HIS A 144 1.34 -12.86 -2.45
N TYR A 145 0.51 -13.86 -2.16
CA TYR A 145 -0.61 -13.78 -1.25
C TYR A 145 -0.55 -14.91 -0.23
N SER A 146 -0.83 -14.60 1.03
CA SER A 146 -0.98 -15.61 2.09
C SER A 146 -2.11 -15.29 3.06
N GLU A 147 -2.64 -16.34 3.67
CA GLU A 147 -3.64 -16.24 4.73
C GLU A 147 -3.11 -16.85 6.01
N LEU A 148 -3.34 -16.18 7.14
CA LEU A 148 -2.98 -16.67 8.47
C LEU A 148 -4.24 -16.91 9.31
N PRO A 149 -4.24 -17.88 10.24
CA PRO A 149 -5.38 -18.08 11.14
C PRO A 149 -5.72 -16.81 11.95
N GLY A 150 -7.00 -16.48 12.05
CA GLY A 150 -7.49 -15.29 12.74
C GLY A 150 -8.17 -14.26 11.82
N GLY A 151 -8.72 -13.21 12.43
CA GLY A 151 -9.40 -12.10 11.74
C GLY A 151 -8.57 -10.81 11.71
N HIS A 152 -9.25 -9.67 11.60
CA HIS A 152 -8.65 -8.34 11.51
C HIS A 152 -7.98 -7.87 12.82
N SER A 153 -6.81 -8.42 13.16
CA SER A 153 -6.18 -8.19 14.46
C SER A 153 -4.67 -8.43 14.49
N MET A 154 -4.04 -8.01 15.59
CA MET A 154 -2.62 -8.26 15.87
C MET A 154 -2.23 -9.75 15.88
N GLN A 155 -3.19 -10.67 16.11
CA GLN A 155 -2.94 -12.11 16.02
C GLN A 155 -2.49 -12.52 14.61
N VAL A 156 -2.94 -11.81 13.58
CA VAL A 156 -2.53 -11.98 12.19
C VAL A 156 -1.36 -11.06 11.86
N TRP A 157 -1.42 -9.78 12.25
CA TRP A 157 -0.47 -8.78 11.74
C TRP A 157 0.96 -8.95 12.23
N ALA A 158 1.17 -9.34 13.49
CA ALA A 158 2.52 -9.54 14.00
C ALA A 158 3.21 -10.77 13.35
N PRO A 159 2.55 -11.95 13.27
CA PRO A 159 3.12 -13.08 12.54
C PRO A 159 3.26 -12.83 11.03
N ALA A 160 2.35 -12.06 10.42
CA ALA A 160 2.47 -11.67 9.02
C ALA A 160 3.74 -10.85 8.77
N LEU A 161 4.01 -9.85 9.61
CA LEU A 161 5.25 -9.08 9.50
C LEU A 161 6.48 -9.98 9.64
N ASP A 162 6.50 -10.86 10.65
CA ASP A 162 7.60 -11.79 10.89
C ASP A 162 7.85 -12.73 9.70
N GLN A 163 6.78 -13.33 9.15
CA GLN A 163 6.83 -14.20 7.97
C GLN A 163 7.48 -13.51 6.76
N GLU A 164 7.15 -12.23 6.54
CA GLU A 164 7.59 -11.50 5.35
C GLU A 164 8.98 -10.87 5.50
N MET A 165 9.59 -10.90 6.70
CA MET A 165 10.93 -10.33 6.91
C MET A 165 12.02 -11.02 6.09
N ASP A 166 11.95 -12.34 5.90
CA ASP A 166 12.94 -13.08 5.11
C ASP A 166 12.82 -12.74 3.62
N TRP A 167 11.60 -12.64 3.10
CA TRP A 167 11.36 -12.23 1.72
C TRP A 167 11.83 -10.78 1.49
N LEU A 168 11.45 -9.85 2.38
CA LEU A 168 11.91 -8.46 2.35
C LEU A 168 13.44 -8.39 2.43
N GLY A 169 14.06 -9.12 3.35
CA GLY A 169 15.51 -9.15 3.51
C GLY A 169 16.23 -9.59 2.24
N ASN A 170 15.72 -10.62 1.54
CA ASN A 170 16.26 -11.04 0.25
C ASN A 170 16.04 -10.00 -0.85
N ARG A 171 14.81 -9.48 -0.98
CA ARG A 171 14.45 -8.51 -2.02
C ARG A 171 15.23 -7.21 -1.91
N LEU A 172 15.47 -6.75 -0.68
CA LEU A 172 16.19 -5.52 -0.38
C LEU A 172 17.72 -5.72 -0.37
N GLY A 173 18.21 -6.95 -0.55
CA GLY A 173 19.65 -7.27 -0.61
C GLY A 173 20.34 -7.26 0.75
N LEU A 174 19.63 -7.57 1.83
CA LEU A 174 20.15 -7.61 3.20
C LEU A 174 20.67 -9.00 3.62
N LEU A 175 20.24 -10.06 2.93
CA LEU A 175 20.54 -11.46 3.28
C LEU A 175 21.62 -12.10 2.38
N GLY A 176 22.49 -11.30 1.76
CA GLY A 176 23.56 -11.73 0.86
C GLY A 176 24.95 -11.21 1.22
#